data_AF-A0AAW7VTV0-F1
#
_entry.id   AF-A0AAW7VTV0-F1
#
_cell.length_a   1.000
_cell.length_b   1.000
_cell.length_c   1.000
_cell.angle_alpha   90.00
_cell.angle_beta   90.00
_cell.angle_gamma   90.00
#
_symmetry.space_group_name_H-M   'P 1'
#
loop_
_entity.id
_entity.type
_entity.pdbx_description
1 polymer ?
#
loop_
_entity_poly.entity_id
_entity_poly.type
_entity_poly.pdbx_seq_one_letter_code
_entity_poly.pdbx_strand_id
1 'polypeptide(L)' 'MATPRASDDEGVVVMPGDTLWSIAASRSGPFASDLDIALEWPKWYAANKTTIGEDPAVLHPGQVLKPPPRT' A
#
# COMPACT_ATOMS: atom_id res chain seq x y z
N MET A 1 9.70 -20.27 -19.64
CA MET A 1 9.20 -18.89 -19.85
C MET A 1 9.16 -18.23 -18.49
N ALA A 2 10.01 -17.24 -18.24
CA ALA A 2 10.06 -16.55 -16.95
C ALA A 2 8.91 -15.53 -16.91
N THR A 3 7.91 -15.77 -16.08
CA THR A 3 6.92 -14.75 -15.72
C THR A 3 7.67 -13.59 -15.05
N PRO A 4 7.50 -12.33 -15.48
CA PRO A 4 8.00 -11.22 -14.68
C PRO A 4 7.38 -11.35 -13.29
N ARG A 5 8.21 -11.56 -12.25
CA ARG A 5 7.77 -11.36 -10.87
C ARG A 5 7.34 -9.91 -10.84
N ALA A 6 6.03 -9.66 -10.79
CA ALA A 6 5.49 -8.33 -10.50
C ALA A 6 6.29 -7.82 -9.31
N SER A 7 7.11 -6.81 -9.56
CA SER A 7 8.15 -6.43 -8.63
C SER A 7 7.46 -6.07 -7.32
N ASP A 8 8.02 -6.53 -6.21
CA ASP A 8 7.51 -6.14 -4.89
C ASP A 8 7.55 -4.62 -4.68
N ASP A 9 8.30 -3.93 -5.54
CA ASP A 9 8.49 -2.50 -5.66
C ASP A 9 7.46 -1.78 -6.55
N GLU A 10 6.56 -2.51 -7.22
CA GLU A 10 5.59 -1.89 -8.13
C GLU A 10 4.53 -1.13 -7.32
N GLY A 11 4.40 0.17 -7.61
CA GLY A 11 3.49 1.08 -6.94
C GLY A 11 2.02 0.72 -7.19
N VAL A 12 1.17 1.02 -6.20
CA VAL A 12 -0.28 0.79 -6.25
C VAL A 12 -0.97 2.08 -6.62
N VAL A 13 -1.80 2.04 -7.66
CA VAL A 13 -2.67 3.16 -8.03
C VAL A 13 -3.90 3.12 -7.13
N VAL A 14 -4.17 4.22 -6.43
CA VAL A 14 -5.35 4.40 -5.60
C VAL A 14 -6.58 4.46 -6.49
N MET A 15 -7.55 3.58 -6.23
CA MET A 15 -8.84 3.56 -6.88
C MET A 15 -9.91 4.21 -5.99
N PRO A 16 -11.06 4.64 -6.56
CA PRO A 16 -12.17 5.15 -5.76
C PRO A 16 -12.64 4.10 -4.74
N GLY A 17 -12.62 4.47 -3.45
CA GLY A 17 -12.99 3.57 -2.35
C GLY A 17 -11.82 2.83 -1.71
N ASP A 18 -10.61 2.94 -2.26
CA ASP A 18 -9.43 2.38 -1.62
C ASP A 18 -9.09 3.10 -0.32
N THR A 19 -8.57 2.32 0.62
CA THR A 19 -8.02 2.79 1.88
C THR A 19 -6.62 2.24 2.04
N LEU A 20 -5.77 2.92 2.82
CA LEU A 20 -4.43 2.41 3.16
C LEU A 20 -4.50 1.00 3.75
N TRP A 21 -5.56 0.71 4.50
CA TRP A 21 -5.85 -0.63 5.01
C TRP A 21 -6.07 -1.64 3.88
N SER A 22 -6.96 -1.36 2.91
CA SER A 22 -7.24 -2.30 1.82
C SER A 22 -6.03 -2.49 0.88
N ILE A 23 -5.26 -1.43 0.67
CA ILE A 23 -4.00 -1.48 -0.10
C ILE A 23 -2.98 -2.35 0.63
N ALA A 24 -2.78 -2.11 1.92
CA ALA A 24 -1.89 -2.93 2.76
C ALA A 24 -2.35 -4.39 2.78
N ALA A 25 -3.64 -4.65 3.02
CA ALA A 25 -4.22 -6.00 3.02
C ALA A 25 -3.96 -6.75 1.71
N SER A 26 -4.17 -6.07 0.57
CA SER A 26 -3.93 -6.63 -0.75
C SER A 26 -2.45 -6.99 -0.97
N ARG A 27 -1.53 -6.21 -0.39
CA ARG A 27 -0.08 -6.43 -0.50
C ARG A 27 0.49 -7.41 0.53
N SER A 28 -0.10 -7.52 1.72
CA SER A 28 0.28 -8.50 2.75
C SER A 28 -0.09 -9.94 2.33
N GLY A 29 -1.05 -10.07 1.41
CA GLY A 29 -1.44 -11.35 0.81
C GLY A 29 -2.60 -12.04 1.52
N PRO A 30 -3.13 -13.13 0.95
CA PRO A 30 -4.40 -13.73 1.35
C PRO A 30 -4.39 -14.40 2.73
N PHE A 31 -3.23 -14.54 3.36
CA PHE A 31 -3.05 -15.17 4.68
C PHE A 31 -2.67 -14.17 5.77
N ALA A 32 -2.60 -12.88 5.45
CA ALA A 32 -2.29 -11.85 6.43
C ALA A 32 -3.44 -11.71 7.43
N SER A 33 -3.11 -11.64 8.72
CA SER A 33 -4.09 -11.32 9.75
C SER A 33 -4.37 -9.82 9.79
N ASP A 34 -5.49 -9.41 10.38
CA ASP A 34 -5.77 -8.00 10.63
C ASP A 34 -4.65 -7.31 11.43
N LEU A 35 -3.94 -8.06 12.29
CA LEU A 35 -2.80 -7.53 13.02
C LEU A 35 -1.62 -7.24 12.09
N ASP A 36 -1.34 -8.11 11.13
CA ASP A 36 -0.29 -7.87 10.13
C ASP A 36 -0.63 -6.63 9.30
N ILE A 37 -1.89 -6.49 8.87
CA ILE A 37 -2.37 -5.33 8.11
C ILE A 37 -2.27 -4.05 8.95
N ALA A 38 -2.64 -4.12 10.23
CA ALA A 38 -2.53 -3.02 11.20
C ALA A 38 -1.09 -2.52 11.37
N LEU A 39 -0.10 -3.41 11.24
CA LEU A 39 1.33 -3.09 11.29
C LEU A 39 1.88 -2.59 9.95
N GLU A 40 1.26 -2.97 8.83
CA GLU A 40 1.70 -2.61 7.49
C GLU A 40 1.15 -1.28 7.00
N TRP A 41 -0.14 -0.99 7.17
CA TRP A 41 -0.73 0.27 6.67
C TRP A 41 -0.04 1.55 7.17
N PRO A 42 0.50 1.64 8.41
CA PRO A 42 1.24 2.82 8.86
C PRO A 42 2.56 2.97 8.11
N LYS A 43 3.19 1.87 7.68
CA LYS A 43 4.41 1.89 6.86
C LYS A 43 4.11 2.41 5.47
N TRP A 44 2.95 2.03 4.90
CA TRP A 44 2.46 2.61 3.65
C TRP A 44 2.24 4.11 3.76
N TYR A 45 1.63 4.59 4.85
CA TYR A 45 1.50 6.02 5.09
C TYR A 45 2.86 6.71 5.20
N ALA A 46 3.78 6.16 6.02
CA ALA A 46 5.10 6.76 6.24
C ALA A 46 5.92 6.86 4.94
N ALA A 47 5.89 5.82 4.10
CA ALA A 47 6.58 5.80 2.81
C ALA A 47 5.99 6.79 1.80
N ASN A 48 4.70 7.12 1.91
CA ASN A 48 3.96 7.95 0.95
C ASN A 48 3.44 9.26 1.55
N LYS A 49 3.94 9.66 2.73
CA LYS A 49 3.46 10.84 3.45
C LYS A 49 3.55 12.11 2.62
N THR A 50 4.55 12.22 1.75
CA THR A 50 4.73 13.33 0.81
C THR A 50 3.67 13.37 -0.29
N THR A 51 3.09 12.23 -0.65
CA THR A 51 2.04 12.10 -1.67
C THR A 51 0.64 12.22 -1.08
N ILE A 52 0.41 11.61 0.08
CA ILE A 52 -0.90 11.58 0.77
C ILE A 52 -1.15 12.89 1.52
N GLY A 53 -0.12 13.44 2.16
CA GLY A 53 -0.22 14.62 3.00
C GLY A 53 -0.37 14.28 4.49
N GLU A 54 -0.91 15.22 5.25
CA GLU A 54 -1.01 15.12 6.72
C GLU A 54 -2.09 14.15 7.20
N ASP A 55 -3.11 13.88 6.39
CA ASP A 55 -4.21 12.98 6.75
C ASP A 55 -4.09 11.63 6.01
N PRO A 56 -3.80 10.52 6.70
CA PRO A 56 -3.72 9.19 6.09
C PRO A 56 -5.04 8.66 5.54
N ALA A 57 -6.19 9.21 5.96
CA ALA A 57 -7.51 8.81 5.48
C ALA A 57 -7.90 9.50 4.17
N VAL A 58 -7.20 10.57 3.78
CA VAL A 58 -7.49 11.32 2.56
C VAL A 58 -6.66 10.79 1.41
N LEU A 59 -7.19 9.78 0.74
CA LEU A 59 -6.64 9.24 -0.50
C LEU A 59 -7.39 9.80 -1.71
N HIS A 60 -6.64 10.22 -2.72
CA HIS A 60 -7.18 10.72 -3.97
C HIS A 60 -7.01 9.67 -5.08
N PRO A 61 -8.09 9.32 -5.81
CA PRO A 61 -8.00 8.41 -6.94
C PRO A 61 -6.96 8.85 -7.96
N GLY A 62 -6.14 7.91 -8.43
CA GLY A 62 -5.03 8.16 -9.35
C GLY A 62 -3.69 8.47 -8.68
N GLN A 63 -3.63 8.62 -7.35
CA GLN A 63 -2.36 8.63 -6.63
C GLN A 63 -1.64 7.31 -6.80
N VAL A 64 -0.32 7.35 -7.02
CA VAL A 64 0.52 6.15 -7.05
C VAL A 64 1.26 6.06 -5.72
N LEU A 65 0.90 5.08 -4.90
CA LEU A 65 1.56 4.79 -3.63
C LEU A 65 2.66 3.77 -3.84
N LYS A 66 3.85 4.05 -3.31
CA LYS A 66 4.97 3.13 -3.33
C LYS A 66 4.92 2.17 -2.14
N PRO A 67 5.25 0.89 -2.33
CA PRO A 67 5.37 -0.04 -1.23
C PRO A 67 6.47 0.41 -0.25
N PRO A 68 6.29 0.17 1.05
CA PRO A 68 7.33 0.44 2.03
C PRO A 68 8.56 -0.45 1.76
N PRO A 69 9.77 0.01 2.08
CA PRO A 69 10.97 -0.80 1.91
C PRO A 69 10.91 -2.06 2.78
N ARG A 70 11.29 -3.20 2.20
CA ARG A 70 11.55 -4.44 2.95
C ARG A 70 12.80 -4.24 3.81
N THR A 71 12.61 -3.87 5.08
CA THR A 71 13.70 -3.85 6.06
C THR A 71 13.96 -5.22 6.65
#